data_AF-A0A9D8HUA5-F1
#
_entry.id   AF-A0A9D8HUA5-F1
#
_cell.length_a   1.000
_cell.length_b   1.000
_cell.length_c   1.000
_cell.angle_alpha   90.00
_cell.angle_beta   90.00
_cell.angle_gamma   90.00
#
_symmetry.space_group_name_H-M   'P 1'
#
loop_
_entity.id
_entity.type
_entity.pdbx_description
1 polymer ?
#
loop_
_entity_poly.entity_id
_entity_poly.type
_entity_poly.pdbx_seq_one_letter_code
_entity_poly.pdbx_strand_id
1 'polypeptide(L)'
;MPFIFQRHYTRDQAEALLPDVRRWFSEIEDLRHRLEAIDPGLAERAAAGEDLGGDAVNRSLKLQTRLQELLDKFRALEIQIKDLDRWLIDFPAVIGGREVFLCWQRGEDAIEYWHDLRAGFAGRTPL
;
A
#
# COMPACT_ATOMS: atom_id res chain seq x y z
N MET A 1 -24.91 2.96 13.71
CA MET A 1 -23.54 3.44 14.00
C MET A 1 -23.01 4.06 12.72
N PRO A 2 -22.32 5.20 12.77
CA PRO A 2 -21.67 5.73 11.56
C PRO A 2 -20.57 4.76 11.11
N PHE A 3 -20.40 4.64 9.80
CA PHE A 3 -19.26 3.93 9.20
C PHE A 3 -17.95 4.67 9.50
N ILE A 4 -16.86 3.92 9.66
CA ILE A 4 -15.53 4.46 9.94
C ILE A 4 -14.91 5.03 8.65
N PHE A 5 -15.10 4.33 7.53
CA PHE A 5 -14.63 4.73 6.22
C PHE A 5 -15.71 5.53 5.49
N GLN A 6 -15.27 6.48 4.66
CA GLN A 6 -16.16 7.29 3.82
C GLN A 6 -16.51 6.59 2.52
N ARG A 7 -15.67 5.63 2.11
CA ARG A 7 -15.77 4.88 0.87
C ARG A 7 -15.86 3.39 1.18
N HIS A 8 -16.78 2.73 0.48
CA HIS A 8 -16.97 1.28 0.53
C HIS A 8 -17.01 0.71 -0.87
N TYR A 9 -16.34 -0.42 -1.04
CA TYR A 9 -16.20 -1.11 -2.32
C TYR A 9 -17.11 -2.34 -2.36
N THR A 10 -17.74 -2.57 -3.51
CA THR A 10 -18.20 -3.93 -3.86
C THR A 10 -17.01 -4.78 -4.26
N ARG A 11 -17.19 -6.11 -4.29
CA ARG A 11 -16.19 -7.05 -4.80
C ARG A 11 -15.73 -6.64 -6.21
N ASP A 12 -16.67 -6.42 -7.14
CA ASP A 12 -16.36 -6.05 -8.52
C ASP A 12 -15.58 -4.73 -8.62
N GLN A 13 -15.90 -3.73 -7.78
CA GLN A 13 -15.18 -2.46 -7.75
C GLN A 13 -13.76 -2.61 -7.23
N ALA A 14 -13.57 -3.43 -6.19
CA ALA A 14 -12.24 -3.72 -5.65
C ALA A 14 -11.40 -4.56 -6.62
N GLU A 15 -12.01 -5.55 -7.29
CA GLU A 15 -11.38 -6.35 -8.34
C GLU A 15 -10.97 -5.49 -9.55
N ALA A 16 -11.80 -4.53 -9.96
CA ALA A 16 -11.48 -3.59 -11.03
C ALA A 16 -10.26 -2.70 -10.71
N LEU A 17 -9.91 -2.52 -9.43
CA LEU A 17 -8.73 -1.78 -9.01
C LEU A 17 -7.45 -2.64 -8.93
N LEU A 18 -7.57 -3.98 -8.96
CA LEU A 18 -6.40 -4.86 -8.83
C LEU A 18 -5.32 -4.64 -9.90
N PRO A 19 -5.63 -4.36 -11.19
CA PRO A 19 -4.59 -4.04 -12.17
C PRO A 19 -3.76 -2.82 -11.79
N ASP A 20 -4.41 -1.78 -11.26
CA ASP A 20 -3.75 -0.56 -10.80
C ASP A 20 -2.96 -0.79 -9.52
N VAL A 21 -3.54 -1.51 -8.56
CA VAL A 21 -2.88 -1.92 -7.31
C VAL A 21 -1.59 -2.69 -7.61
N ARG A 22 -1.64 -3.68 -8.50
CA ARG A 22 -0.46 -4.48 -8.89
C ARG A 22 0.64 -3.59 -9.50
N ARG A 23 0.25 -2.65 -10.35
CA ARG A 23 1.18 -1.68 -10.93
C ARG A 23 1.82 -0.79 -9.87
N TRP A 24 1.03 -0.27 -8.92
CA TRP A 24 1.54 0.59 -7.85
C TRP A 24 2.46 -0.18 -6.90
N PHE A 25 2.14 -1.41 -6.54
CA PHE A 25 3.02 -2.25 -5.72
C PHE A 25 4.36 -2.54 -6.41
N SER A 26 4.32 -2.91 -7.69
CA SER A 26 5.54 -3.11 -8.48
C SER A 26 6.41 -1.85 -8.52
N GLU A 27 5.78 -0.68 -8.69
CA GLU A 27 6.48 0.60 -8.65
C GLU A 27 7.04 0.92 -7.26
N ILE A 28 6.31 0.61 -6.18
CA ILE A 28 6.80 0.76 -4.80
C ILE A 28 8.02 -0.13 -4.56
N GLU A 29 8.00 -1.39 -5.00
CA GLU A 29 9.15 -2.30 -4.88
C GLU A 29 10.38 -1.77 -5.63
N ASP A 30 10.22 -1.31 -6.89
CA ASP A 30 11.31 -0.70 -7.66
C ASP A 30 11.89 0.54 -6.95
N LEU A 31 11.01 1.43 -6.47
CA LEU A 31 11.43 2.64 -5.77
C LEU A 31 12.19 2.31 -4.48
N ARG A 32 11.74 1.32 -3.70
CA ARG A 32 12.43 0.87 -2.48
C ARG A 32 13.83 0.33 -2.82
N HIS A 33 13.94 -0.55 -3.81
CA HIS A 33 15.24 -1.08 -4.25
C HIS A 33 16.18 0.02 -4.75
N ARG A 34 15.67 0.99 -5.49
CA ARG A 34 16.48 2.11 -5.99
C ARG A 34 16.90 3.06 -4.87
N LEU A 35 16.05 3.29 -3.87
CA LEU A 35 16.40 4.06 -2.68
C LEU A 35 17.51 3.38 -1.88
N GLU A 36 17.40 2.08 -1.66
CA GLU A 36 18.44 1.27 -0.99
C GLU A 36 19.78 1.31 -1.75
N ALA A 37 19.74 1.35 -3.09
CA ALA A 37 20.93 1.38 -3.93
C ALA A 37 21.63 2.75 -4.03
N ILE A 38 21.00 3.86 -3.64
CA ILE A 38 21.57 5.21 -3.85
C ILE A 38 22.84 5.44 -3.03
N ASP A 39 22.86 5.02 -1.77
CA ASP A 39 24.07 4.90 -0.93
C ASP A 39 23.64 4.41 0.47
N PRO A 40 24.02 3.19 0.89
CA PRO A 40 23.70 2.64 2.22
C PRO A 40 24.19 3.51 3.38
N GLY A 41 25.20 4.37 3.16
CA GLY A 41 25.75 5.28 4.15
C GLY A 41 25.30 6.73 3.98
N LEU A 42 24.39 7.05 3.05
CA LEU A 42 23.97 8.44 2.78
C LEU A 42 23.45 9.12 4.04
N ALA A 43 22.63 8.42 4.83
CA ALA A 43 22.05 8.96 6.05
C ALA A 43 23.10 9.21 7.14
N GLU A 44 24.08 8.32 7.27
CA GLU A 44 25.17 8.43 8.25
C GLU A 44 26.15 9.54 7.86
N ARG A 45 26.49 9.63 6.57
CA ARG A 45 27.31 10.70 6.01
C ARG A 45 26.61 12.05 6.10
N ALA A 46 25.29 12.08 5.89
CA ALA A 46 24.47 13.29 6.07
C ALA A 46 24.51 13.77 7.51
N ALA A 47 24.36 12.85 8.46
CA ALA A 47 24.44 13.13 9.89
C ALA A 47 25.86 13.56 10.31
N ALA A 48 26.89 13.07 9.63
CA ALA A 48 28.28 13.47 9.83
C ALA A 48 28.65 14.83 9.17
N GLY A 49 27.72 15.46 8.44
CA GLY A 49 27.95 16.74 7.78
C GLY A 49 28.85 16.67 6.55
N GLU A 50 28.99 15.48 5.95
CA GLU A 50 29.74 15.31 4.70
C GLU A 50 29.01 15.96 3.51
N ASP A 51 29.76 16.42 2.51
CA ASP A 51 29.17 16.78 1.22
C ASP A 51 28.74 15.51 0.49
N LEU A 52 27.43 15.26 0.52
CA LEU A 52 26.80 14.06 -0.03
C LEU A 52 26.74 14.07 -1.56
N GLY A 53 27.20 15.14 -2.21
CA GLY A 53 27.02 15.34 -3.63
C GLY A 53 25.54 15.60 -3.98
N GLY A 54 25.23 16.81 -4.45
CA GLY A 54 23.85 17.22 -4.72
C GLY A 54 23.04 16.29 -5.63
N ASP A 55 23.67 15.48 -6.49
CA ASP A 55 22.97 14.51 -7.35
C ASP A 55 22.35 13.36 -6.55
N ALA A 56 23.08 12.77 -5.60
CA ALA A 56 22.59 11.63 -4.82
C ALA A 56 21.40 12.04 -3.94
N VAL A 57 21.50 13.20 -3.29
CA VAL A 57 20.41 13.77 -2.48
C VAL A 57 19.20 14.10 -3.35
N ASN A 58 19.39 14.77 -4.48
CA ASN A 58 18.30 15.11 -5.40
C ASN A 58 17.60 13.87 -5.95
N ARG A 59 18.38 12.84 -6.32
CA ARG A 59 17.85 11.55 -6.77
C ARG A 59 17.04 10.87 -5.67
N SER A 60 17.56 10.81 -4.44
CA SER A 60 16.85 10.24 -3.30
C SER A 60 15.53 10.98 -3.04
N LEU A 61 15.55 12.31 -3.02
CA LEU A 61 14.34 13.12 -2.82
C LEU A 61 13.27 12.88 -3.89
N LYS A 62 13.68 12.74 -5.16
CA LYS A 62 12.76 12.41 -6.26
C LYS A 62 12.10 11.05 -6.08
N LEU A 63 12.87 10.03 -5.70
CA LEU A 63 12.33 8.68 -5.46
C LEU A 63 11.41 8.65 -4.23
N GLN A 64 11.78 9.32 -3.15
CA GLN A 64 10.96 9.43 -1.94
C GLN A 64 9.64 10.15 -2.23
N THR A 65 9.68 11.25 -2.97
CA THR A 65 8.46 11.97 -3.42
C THR A 65 7.55 11.03 -4.20
N ARG A 66 8.11 10.26 -5.13
CA ARG A 66 7.33 9.32 -5.94
C ARG A 66 6.71 8.19 -5.12
N LEU A 67 7.46 7.65 -4.16
CA LEU A 67 6.95 6.63 -3.23
C LEU A 67 5.78 7.20 -2.41
N GLN A 68 5.93 8.42 -1.90
CA GLN A 68 4.91 9.11 -1.14
C GLN A 68 3.63 9.33 -1.96
N GLU A 69 3.74 9.74 -3.23
CA GLU A 69 2.60 9.87 -4.16
C GLU A 69 1.82 8.55 -4.31
N LEU A 70 2.52 7.41 -4.40
CA LEU A 70 1.88 6.10 -4.50
C LEU A 70 1.13 5.76 -3.21
N LEU A 71 1.76 5.97 -2.05
CA LEU A 71 1.10 5.76 -0.75
C LEU A 71 -0.13 6.68 -0.56
N ASP A 72 -0.06 7.91 -1.07
CA ASP A 72 -1.18 8.86 -1.06
C ASP A 72 -2.35 8.37 -1.93
N LYS A 73 -2.10 7.67 -3.05
CA LYS A 73 -3.17 7.05 -3.84
C LYS A 73 -3.93 6.01 -3.04
N PHE A 74 -3.24 5.12 -2.31
CA PHE A 74 -3.90 4.13 -1.45
C PHE A 74 -4.74 4.82 -0.36
N ARG A 75 -4.19 5.85 0.31
CA ARG A 75 -4.92 6.63 1.31
C ARG A 75 -6.16 7.33 0.75
N ALA A 76 -6.05 7.97 -0.42
CA ALA A 76 -7.17 8.66 -1.06
C ALA A 76 -8.29 7.70 -1.50
N LEU A 77 -7.95 6.44 -1.73
CA LEU A 77 -8.89 5.36 -2.02
C LEU A 77 -9.35 4.62 -0.75
N GLU A 78 -8.87 5.02 0.44
CA GLU A 78 -9.08 4.34 1.71
C GLU A 78 -8.65 2.84 1.73
N ILE A 79 -7.83 2.43 0.76
CA ILE A 79 -7.27 1.09 0.68
C ILE A 79 -6.15 0.97 1.71
N GLN A 80 -6.28 -0.01 2.61
CA GLN A 80 -5.34 -0.22 3.69
C GLN A 80 -4.25 -1.17 3.24
N ILE A 81 -3.00 -0.70 3.16
CA ILE A 81 -1.85 -1.58 3.00
C ILE A 81 -1.54 -2.24 4.35
N LYS A 82 -1.63 -3.57 4.41
CA LYS A 82 -1.34 -4.35 5.63
C LYS A 82 0.07 -4.92 5.63
N ASP A 83 0.57 -5.31 4.46
CA ASP A 83 1.91 -5.86 4.28
C ASP A 83 2.41 -5.50 2.88
N LEU A 84 3.49 -4.71 2.79
CA LEU A 84 4.07 -4.30 1.52
C LEU A 84 4.80 -5.43 0.80
N ASP A 85 5.40 -6.38 1.53
CA ASP A 85 6.25 -7.42 0.95
C ASP A 85 5.40 -8.59 0.43
N ARG A 86 4.27 -8.86 1.11
CA ARG A 86 3.25 -9.82 0.65
C ARG A 86 2.22 -9.22 -0.29
N TRP A 87 2.22 -7.91 -0.48
CA TRP A 87 1.21 -7.14 -1.20
C TRP A 87 -0.20 -7.43 -0.66
N LEU A 88 -0.33 -7.37 0.67
CA LEU A 88 -1.59 -7.58 1.36
C LEU A 88 -2.30 -6.24 1.55
N ILE A 89 -3.51 -6.14 1.02
CA ILE A 89 -4.36 -4.96 1.18
C ILE A 89 -5.78 -5.32 1.58
N ASP A 90 -6.42 -4.35 2.22
CA ASP A 90 -7.82 -4.42 2.59
C ASP A 90 -8.61 -3.24 2.00
N PHE A 91 -9.71 -3.53 1.33
CA PHE A 91 -10.68 -2.56 0.84
C PHE A 91 -11.85 -2.46 1.83
N PRO A 92 -12.20 -1.27 2.34
CA PRO A 92 -13.40 -1.13 3.14
C PRO A 92 -14.64 -1.50 2.30
N ALA A 93 -15.57 -2.24 2.90
CA ALA A 93 -16.79 -2.70 2.23
C ALA A 93 -17.95 -2.80 3.22
N VAL A 94 -19.15 -3.05 2.71
CA VAL A 94 -20.34 -3.30 3.54
C VAL A 94 -20.97 -4.64 3.15
N ILE A 95 -21.06 -5.56 4.11
CA ILE A 95 -21.75 -6.85 3.97
C ILE A 95 -22.82 -6.95 5.05
N GLY A 96 -24.08 -7.18 4.64
CA GLY A 96 -25.19 -7.30 5.58
C GLY A 96 -25.40 -6.06 6.47
N GLY A 97 -25.08 -4.86 5.95
CA GLY A 97 -25.17 -3.59 6.71
C GLY A 97 -24.04 -3.37 7.72
N ARG A 98 -23.03 -4.25 7.75
CA ARG A 98 -21.84 -4.13 8.60
C ARG A 98 -20.65 -3.74 7.77
N GLU A 99 -19.86 -2.81 8.29
CA GLU A 99 -18.58 -2.44 7.69
C GLU A 99 -17.54 -3.54 7.95
N VAL A 100 -16.86 -3.93 6.88
CA VAL A 100 -15.90 -5.03 6.85
C VAL A 100 -14.74 -4.66 5.92
N PHE A 101 -13.74 -5.53 5.84
CA PHE A 101 -12.68 -5.44 4.84
C PHE A 101 -12.78 -6.59 3.85
N LEU A 102 -12.68 -6.28 2.55
CA LEU A 102 -12.36 -7.27 1.52
C LEU A 102 -10.84 -7.35 1.41
N CYS A 103 -10.28 -8.53 1.54
CA CYS A 103 -8.85 -8.73 1.70
C CYS A 103 -8.26 -9.41 0.47
N TRP A 104 -7.21 -8.83 -0.10
CA TRP A 104 -6.49 -9.35 -1.27
C TRP A 104 -5.00 -9.44 -1.02
N GLN A 105 -4.37 -10.51 -1.51
CA GLN A 105 -2.93 -10.70 -1.48
C GLN A 105 -2.38 -11.04 -2.88
N ARG A 106 -1.12 -10.65 -3.17
CA ARG A 106 -0.40 -11.14 -4.35
C ARG A 106 -0.42 -12.67 -4.41
N GLY A 107 -0.76 -13.17 -5.60
CA GLY A 107 -0.97 -14.59 -5.89
C GLY A 107 -2.44 -14.98 -5.99
N GLU A 108 -3.36 -14.16 -5.46
CA GLU A 108 -4.80 -14.34 -5.64
C GLU A 108 -5.25 -13.65 -6.94
N ASP A 109 -6.02 -14.36 -7.77
CA ASP A 109 -6.54 -13.84 -9.03
C ASP A 109 -7.74 -12.91 -8.81
N ALA A 110 -8.49 -13.15 -7.74
CA ALA A 110 -9.73 -12.47 -7.38
C ALA A 110 -9.78 -12.20 -5.87
N ILE A 111 -10.75 -11.40 -5.44
CA ILE A 111 -10.99 -11.13 -4.02
C ILE A 111 -11.96 -12.20 -3.51
N GLU A 112 -11.44 -13.13 -2.71
CA GLU A 112 -12.21 -14.31 -2.26
C GLU A 112 -12.57 -14.27 -0.78
N TYR A 113 -12.01 -13.33 -0.02
CA TYR A 113 -12.15 -13.31 1.43
C TYR A 113 -12.48 -11.91 1.95
N TRP A 114 -13.25 -11.89 3.03
CA TRP A 114 -13.50 -10.69 3.83
C TRP A 114 -13.23 -10.97 5.31
N HIS A 115 -13.05 -9.92 6.10
CA HIS A 115 -13.01 -10.04 7.56
C HIS A 115 -13.61 -8.82 8.25
N ASP A 116 -14.07 -8.99 9.49
CA ASP A 116 -14.52 -7.87 10.33
C ASP A 116 -13.35 -6.92 10.62
N LEU A 117 -13.65 -5.63 10.82
CA LEU A 117 -12.66 -4.59 11.12
C LEU A 117 -11.81 -4.92 12.35
N ARG A 118 -12.34 -5.73 13.28
CA ARG A 118 -11.67 -6.13 14.53
C ARG A 118 -10.99 -7.51 14.48
N ALA A 119 -11.28 -8.33 13.47
CA ALA A 119 -10.84 -9.72 13.41
C ALA A 119 -9.45 -9.90 12.77
N GLY A 120 -9.00 -8.93 11.97
CA GLY A 120 -7.74 -8.99 11.23
C GLY A 120 -7.67 -10.16 10.22
N PHE A 121 -6.50 -10.38 9.63
CA PHE A 121 -6.30 -11.38 8.56
C PHE A 121 -6.60 -12.82 8.99
N ALA A 122 -6.40 -13.18 10.25
CA ALA A 122 -6.69 -14.52 10.77
C ALA A 122 -8.20 -14.85 10.83
N GLY A 123 -9.06 -13.85 10.70
CA GLY A 123 -10.52 -13.99 10.68
C GLY A 123 -11.14 -14.03 9.29
N ARG A 124 -10.36 -14.37 8.24
CA ARG A 124 -10.86 -14.43 6.86
C ARG A 124 -12.04 -15.38 6.74
N THR A 125 -13.15 -14.86 6.22
CA THR A 125 -14.35 -15.59 5.84
C THR A 125 -14.47 -15.56 4.32
N PRO A 126 -14.71 -16.70 3.65
CA PRO A 126 -14.96 -16.72 2.21
C PRO A 126 -16.16 -15.84 1.82
N LEU A 127 -16.06 -15.18 0.67
CA LEU A 127 -17.12 -14.37 0.05
C LEU A 127 -18.17 -15.23 -0.68
#